data_AF-A0AAA9SXJ4-F1
#
_entry.id   AF-A0AAA9SXJ4-F1
#
_cell.length_a   1.000
_cell.length_b   1.000
_cell.length_c   1.000
_cell.angle_alpha   90.00
_cell.angle_beta   90.00
_cell.angle_gamma   90.00
#
_symmetry.space_group_name_H-M   'P 1'
#
loop_
_entity.id
_entity.type
_entity.pdbx_description
1 polymer ?
#
loop_
_entity_poly.entity_id
_entity_poly.type
_entity_poly.pdbx_seq_one_letter_code
_entity_poly.pdbx_strand_id
1 'polypeptide(L)'
;MLKILQARFQQYVNCELPDVQAGFRKGRETRDEIANICWIMEKTREFQKNIYFCFIDYAKAFDCVDHNKLWKILKEMEIPDHLICLLRNLYAGQEATVRTGHGTKDWFQIGKGVRQGCMLSPCLFNLYAEYIMRNAGLEEAGIKIAGRNINNLRYADDTTLMAESEEELKSLLMKVKVESEKVGLKLNIQKMKTMASGPIISREIDGETVETVSDFIFGGSKITTDGDCSHEIKRHLLLGRKVMTNLDSIFKGRDITLPTKVRLVKAMVFPVVMYGCESWTVKKAEH
;
A
#
# COMPACT_ATOMS: atom_id res chain seq x y z
N MET A 1 8.04 -15.96 22.54
CA MET A 1 8.80 -16.58 21.43
C MET A 1 8.73 -15.76 20.14
N LEU A 2 7.56 -15.58 19.51
CA LEU A 2 7.44 -14.83 18.24
C LEU A 2 7.97 -13.39 18.29
N LYS A 3 7.80 -12.67 19.42
CA LYS A 3 8.42 -11.35 19.67
C LYS A 3 9.94 -11.34 19.52
N ILE A 4 10.61 -12.37 20.04
CA ILE A 4 12.07 -12.50 19.97
C ILE A 4 12.49 -12.80 18.53
N LEU A 5 11.78 -13.72 17.87
CA LEU A 5 12.05 -14.05 16.47
C LEU A 5 11.86 -12.84 15.56
N GLN A 6 10.79 -12.06 15.75
CA GLN A 6 10.57 -10.82 15.00
C GLN A 6 11.70 -9.82 15.21
N ALA A 7 12.10 -9.57 16.45
CA ALA A 7 13.16 -8.61 16.75
C ALA A 7 14.49 -8.97 16.05
N ARG A 8 14.85 -10.26 16.03
CA ARG A 8 16.04 -10.75 15.31
C ARG A 8 15.87 -10.66 13.80
N PHE A 9 14.71 -11.09 13.29
CA PHE A 9 14.43 -11.09 11.86
C PHE A 9 14.40 -9.67 11.26
N GLN A 10 13.86 -8.70 12.01
CA GLN A 10 13.74 -7.30 11.58
C GLN A 10 15.10 -6.67 11.26
N GLN A 11 16.19 -7.09 11.92
CA GLN A 11 17.53 -6.57 11.66
C GLN A 11 17.95 -6.84 10.21
N TYR A 12 17.67 -8.04 9.71
CA TYR A 12 17.94 -8.43 8.32
C TYR A 12 16.96 -7.79 7.35
N VAL A 13 15.65 -7.81 7.67
CA VAL A 13 14.60 -7.21 6.83
C VAL A 13 14.89 -5.73 6.55
N ASN A 14 15.37 -4.98 7.54
CA ASN A 14 15.65 -3.56 7.36
C ASN A 14 16.84 -3.27 6.45
N CYS A 15 17.81 -4.19 6.35
CA CYS A 15 18.93 -4.09 5.42
C CYS A 15 18.48 -4.36 3.98
N GLU A 16 17.50 -5.23 3.80
CA GLU A 16 17.02 -5.62 2.49
C GLU A 16 15.95 -4.67 1.91
N LEU A 17 15.13 -4.04 2.73
CA LEU A 17 14.02 -3.23 2.21
C LEU A 17 14.45 -1.81 1.80
N PRO A 18 14.25 -1.40 0.53
CA PRO A 18 14.58 -0.06 0.06
C PRO A 18 13.60 0.98 0.61
N ASP A 19 13.95 2.25 0.54
CA ASP A 19 13.14 3.34 1.11
C ASP A 19 11.73 3.45 0.52
N VAL A 20 11.56 3.07 -0.75
CA VAL A 20 10.27 3.11 -1.45
C VAL A 20 9.23 2.10 -0.95
N GLN A 21 9.63 1.12 -0.11
CA GLN A 21 8.70 0.25 0.61
C GLN A 21 8.53 0.78 2.03
N ALA A 22 7.38 1.40 2.30
CA ALA A 22 7.04 2.02 3.57
C ALA A 22 6.21 1.12 4.50
N GLY A 23 5.48 0.14 3.95
CA GLY A 23 4.53 -0.67 4.70
C GLY A 23 5.18 -1.46 5.83
N PHE A 24 4.56 -1.41 7.03
CA PHE A 24 5.00 -2.15 8.21
C PHE A 24 6.45 -1.88 8.66
N ARG A 25 6.97 -0.68 8.38
CA ARG A 25 8.32 -0.27 8.81
C ARG A 25 8.25 0.81 9.87
N LYS A 26 9.21 0.76 10.80
CA LYS A 26 9.31 1.73 11.87
C LYS A 26 9.66 3.10 11.30
N GLY A 27 8.90 4.13 11.70
CA GLY A 27 9.13 5.51 11.29
C GLY A 27 8.75 5.80 9.84
N ARG A 28 7.91 4.94 9.23
CA ARG A 28 7.29 5.17 7.93
C ARG A 28 5.80 4.99 8.06
N GLU A 29 5.05 6.02 7.70
CA GLU A 29 3.61 6.06 7.81
C GLU A 29 2.99 6.22 6.43
N THR A 30 1.71 5.87 6.32
CA THR A 30 0.95 6.07 5.08
C THR A 30 0.92 7.55 4.65
N ARG A 31 1.02 8.47 5.62
CA ARG A 31 1.07 9.92 5.39
C ARG A 31 2.35 10.37 4.68
N ASP A 32 3.46 9.67 4.90
CA ASP A 32 4.72 9.93 4.19
C ASP A 32 4.56 9.58 2.70
N GLU A 33 3.89 8.46 2.39
CA GLU A 33 3.62 8.06 1.01
C GLU A 33 2.65 9.02 0.31
N ILE A 34 1.63 9.52 1.03
CA ILE A 34 0.73 10.56 0.52
C ILE A 34 1.51 11.84 0.21
N ALA A 35 2.42 12.26 1.10
CA ALA A 35 3.28 13.42 0.83
C ALA A 35 4.20 13.17 -0.38
N ASN A 36 4.81 11.98 -0.48
CA ASN A 36 5.66 11.60 -1.60
C ASN A 36 4.93 11.71 -2.94
N ILE A 37 3.72 11.14 -3.07
CA ILE A 37 2.97 11.21 -4.33
C ILE A 37 2.55 12.64 -4.68
N CYS A 38 2.13 13.45 -3.69
CA CYS A 38 1.81 14.86 -3.90
C CYS A 38 3.03 15.65 -4.40
N TRP A 39 4.19 15.51 -3.74
CA TRP A 39 5.41 16.21 -4.14
C TRP A 39 5.92 15.77 -5.51
N ILE A 40 5.82 14.48 -5.84
CA ILE A 40 6.17 13.99 -7.18
C ILE A 40 5.28 14.67 -8.23
N MET A 41 3.96 14.72 -8.00
CA MET A 41 3.03 15.39 -8.91
C MET A 41 3.33 16.89 -9.04
N GLU A 42 3.52 17.59 -7.92
CA GLU A 42 3.89 19.00 -7.91
C GLU A 42 5.17 19.26 -8.70
N LYS A 43 6.21 18.45 -8.48
CA LYS A 43 7.49 18.58 -9.20
C LYS A 43 7.33 18.30 -10.69
N THR A 44 6.63 17.24 -11.08
CA THR A 44 6.38 16.99 -12.52
C THR A 44 5.64 18.14 -13.18
N ARG A 45 4.67 18.75 -12.48
CA ARG A 45 3.94 19.92 -12.96
C ARG A 45 4.81 21.17 -13.08
N GLU A 46 5.67 21.43 -12.09
CA GLU A 46 6.64 22.53 -12.10
C GLU A 46 7.53 22.48 -13.35
N PHE A 47 7.95 21.28 -13.75
CA PHE A 47 8.77 21.04 -14.94
C PHE A 47 7.96 20.76 -16.22
N GLN A 48 6.64 20.93 -16.19
CA GLN A 48 5.73 20.69 -17.33
C GLN A 48 5.88 19.29 -17.96
N LYS A 49 6.18 18.28 -17.13
CA LYS A 49 6.26 16.89 -17.55
C LYS A 49 4.92 16.19 -17.37
N ASN A 50 4.67 15.21 -18.23
CA ASN A 50 3.59 14.27 -18.00
C ASN A 50 3.98 13.27 -16.92
N ILE A 51 2.97 12.79 -16.21
CA ILE A 51 3.10 11.72 -15.22
C ILE A 51 1.96 10.74 -15.41
N TYR A 52 2.30 9.46 -15.39
CA TYR A 52 1.37 8.35 -15.51
C TYR A 52 1.54 7.44 -14.29
N PHE A 53 0.44 7.09 -13.64
CA PHE A 53 0.38 6.19 -12.50
C PHE A 53 -0.38 4.91 -12.84
N CYS A 54 0.10 3.79 -12.31
CA CYS A 54 -0.65 2.54 -12.24
C CYS A 54 -0.71 2.06 -10.79
N PHE A 55 -1.92 2.04 -10.23
CA PHE A 55 -2.21 1.51 -8.91
C PHE A 55 -2.47 0.00 -9.03
N ILE A 56 -1.51 -0.80 -8.57
CA ILE A 56 -1.56 -2.26 -8.64
C ILE A 56 -2.39 -2.83 -7.49
N ASP A 57 -3.26 -3.79 -7.81
CA ASP A 57 -3.95 -4.64 -6.83
C ASP A 57 -3.53 -6.10 -7.07
N TYR A 58 -3.07 -6.79 -6.03
CA TYR A 58 -2.79 -8.22 -6.09
C TYR A 58 -4.01 -9.03 -5.67
N ALA A 59 -4.34 -10.08 -6.42
CA ALA A 59 -5.42 -10.99 -6.07
C ALA A 59 -5.05 -11.81 -4.82
N LYS A 60 -5.57 -11.38 -3.66
CA LYS A 60 -5.36 -12.03 -2.35
C LYS A 60 -3.86 -12.17 -2.01
N ALA A 61 -3.14 -11.05 -2.04
CA ALA A 61 -1.68 -11.00 -1.93
C ALA A 61 -1.12 -11.87 -0.78
N PHE A 62 -1.66 -11.70 0.43
CA PHE A 62 -1.22 -12.44 1.62
C PHE A 62 -1.56 -13.93 1.55
N ASP A 63 -2.68 -14.31 0.94
CA ASP A 63 -3.15 -15.70 0.88
C ASP A 63 -2.49 -16.50 -0.27
N CYS A 64 -1.84 -15.82 -1.21
CA CYS A 64 -1.24 -16.41 -2.40
C CYS A 64 0.27 -16.64 -2.30
N VAL A 65 0.91 -16.25 -1.19
CA VAL A 65 2.35 -16.50 -0.97
C VAL A 65 2.66 -18.00 -0.95
N ASP A 66 3.47 -18.47 -1.88
CA ASP A 66 3.90 -19.86 -1.94
C ASP A 66 5.02 -20.10 -0.91
N HIS A 67 4.82 -21.05 0.02
CA HIS A 67 5.78 -21.31 1.09
C HIS A 67 7.13 -21.81 0.56
N ASN A 68 7.12 -22.70 -0.45
CA ASN A 68 8.36 -23.23 -1.02
C ASN A 68 9.17 -22.15 -1.70
N LYS A 69 8.50 -21.21 -2.39
CA LYS A 69 9.16 -20.05 -3.00
C LYS A 69 9.62 -19.06 -1.93
N LEU A 70 8.80 -18.78 -0.92
CA LEU A 70 9.15 -17.90 0.20
C LEU A 70 10.47 -18.35 0.84
N TRP A 71 10.65 -19.64 1.12
CA TRP A 71 11.90 -20.09 1.74
C TRP A 71 13.13 -19.95 0.85
N LYS A 72 12.97 -20.10 -0.47
CA LYS A 72 14.06 -19.87 -1.44
C LYS A 72 14.41 -18.39 -1.50
N ILE A 73 13.39 -17.53 -1.60
CA ILE A 73 13.54 -16.08 -1.60
C ILE A 73 14.26 -15.61 -0.34
N LEU A 74 13.85 -16.05 0.85
CA LEU A 74 14.54 -15.67 2.08
C LEU A 74 16.03 -16.06 2.06
N LYS A 75 16.36 -17.22 1.48
CA LYS A 75 17.75 -17.65 1.35
C LYS A 75 18.53 -16.78 0.36
N GLU A 76 17.91 -16.40 -0.76
CA GLU A 76 18.48 -15.49 -1.76
C GLU A 76 18.65 -14.06 -1.22
N MET A 77 17.80 -13.64 -0.29
CA MET A 77 17.90 -12.37 0.44
C MET A 77 18.81 -12.45 1.67
N GLU A 78 19.75 -13.39 1.67
CA GLU A 78 20.80 -13.55 2.69
C GLU A 78 20.29 -13.71 4.14
N ILE A 79 19.04 -14.15 4.33
CA ILE A 79 18.52 -14.47 5.66
C ILE A 79 19.23 -15.74 6.18
N PRO A 80 19.74 -15.73 7.43
CA PRO A 80 20.42 -16.90 7.98
C PRO A 80 19.58 -18.17 8.00
N ASP A 81 20.17 -19.29 7.57
CA ASP A 81 19.50 -20.60 7.46
C ASP A 81 18.80 -21.04 8.76
N HIS A 82 19.39 -20.74 9.93
CA HIS A 82 18.79 -21.09 11.21
C HIS A 82 17.47 -20.34 11.47
N LEU A 83 17.34 -19.08 11.01
CA LEU A 83 16.08 -18.32 11.10
C LEU A 83 15.05 -18.87 10.11
N ILE A 84 15.48 -19.20 8.88
CA ILE A 84 14.62 -19.83 7.87
C ILE A 84 14.08 -21.17 8.41
N CYS A 85 14.92 -21.98 9.07
CA CYS A 85 14.51 -23.23 9.70
C CYS A 85 13.43 -23.01 10.77
N LEU A 86 13.59 -22.01 11.65
CA LEU A 86 12.57 -21.66 12.64
C LEU A 86 11.26 -21.21 11.98
N LEU A 87 11.33 -20.43 10.91
CA LEU A 87 10.15 -20.00 10.15
C LEU A 87 9.45 -21.17 9.46
N ARG A 88 10.21 -22.09 8.84
CA ARG A 88 9.65 -23.32 8.25
C ARG A 88 8.95 -24.18 9.30
N ASN A 89 9.57 -24.39 10.45
CA ASN A 89 8.97 -25.14 11.56
C ASN A 89 7.73 -24.44 12.10
N LEU A 90 7.73 -23.10 12.12
CA LEU A 90 6.52 -22.36 12.46
C LEU A 90 5.41 -22.74 11.47
N TYR A 91 5.64 -22.64 10.17
CA TYR A 91 4.67 -22.87 9.09
C TYR A 91 4.32 -24.35 8.79
N ALA A 92 5.06 -25.32 9.33
CA ALA A 92 4.83 -26.74 9.08
C ALA A 92 3.52 -27.25 9.71
N GLY A 93 2.80 -28.13 8.99
CA GLY A 93 1.64 -28.86 9.50
C GLY A 93 0.47 -27.96 9.93
N GLN A 94 0.32 -26.79 9.31
CA GLN A 94 -0.74 -25.85 9.67
C GLN A 94 -2.10 -26.30 9.19
N GLU A 95 -3.08 -26.22 10.08
CA GLU A 95 -4.49 -26.42 9.77
C GLU A 95 -5.30 -25.16 10.09
N ALA A 96 -6.36 -24.96 9.32
CA ALA A 96 -7.38 -23.94 9.57
C ALA A 96 -8.78 -24.55 9.47
N THR A 97 -9.74 -23.89 10.09
CA THR A 97 -11.17 -24.18 9.92
C THR A 97 -11.94 -22.86 9.80
N VAL A 98 -13.08 -22.91 9.12
CA VAL A 98 -13.98 -21.76 8.98
C VAL A 98 -15.07 -21.84 10.05
N ARG A 99 -15.11 -20.84 10.93
CA ARG A 99 -16.20 -20.65 11.90
C ARG A 99 -17.26 -19.73 11.31
N THR A 100 -18.48 -20.22 11.21
CA THR A 100 -19.67 -19.47 10.75
C THR A 100 -20.70 -19.36 11.86
N GLY A 101 -21.76 -18.56 11.66
CA GLY A 101 -22.89 -18.50 12.59
C GLY A 101 -23.63 -19.82 12.78
N HIS A 102 -23.48 -20.76 11.84
CA HIS A 102 -24.08 -22.10 11.87
C HIS A 102 -23.15 -23.18 12.43
N GLY A 103 -21.95 -22.80 12.91
CA GLY A 103 -20.97 -23.73 13.47
C GLY A 103 -19.61 -23.68 12.78
N THR A 104 -18.70 -24.53 13.25
CA THR A 104 -17.32 -24.69 12.77
C THR A 104 -17.28 -25.81 11.73
N LYS A 105 -16.62 -25.56 10.59
CA LYS A 105 -16.44 -26.56 9.52
C LYS A 105 -15.28 -27.50 9.82
N ASP A 106 -15.06 -28.46 8.93
CA ASP A 106 -13.91 -29.37 9.01
C ASP A 106 -12.58 -28.63 8.90
N TRP A 107 -11.55 -29.21 9.50
CA TRP A 107 -10.18 -28.73 9.40
C TRP A 107 -9.61 -29.02 8.01
N PHE A 108 -8.81 -28.09 7.49
CA PHE A 108 -8.09 -28.25 6.25
C PHE A 108 -6.66 -27.72 6.39
N GLN A 109 -5.73 -28.30 5.63
CA GLN A 109 -4.32 -27.94 5.64
C GLN A 109 -4.08 -26.63 4.89
N ILE A 110 -3.21 -25.77 5.44
CA ILE A 110 -2.81 -24.50 4.82
C ILE A 110 -1.59 -24.75 3.93
N GLY A 111 -1.81 -24.78 2.61
CA GLY A 111 -0.74 -24.97 1.62
C GLY A 111 -0.08 -23.69 1.10
N LYS A 112 -0.67 -22.52 1.36
CA LYS A 112 -0.17 -21.21 0.89
C LYS A 112 -0.64 -20.08 1.77
N GLY A 113 0.02 -18.94 1.61
CA GLY A 113 -0.28 -17.69 2.26
C GLY A 113 0.51 -17.48 3.55
N VAL A 114 0.77 -16.21 3.87
CA VAL A 114 1.29 -15.81 5.17
C VAL A 114 0.16 -15.74 6.19
N ARG A 115 0.46 -15.98 7.47
CA ARG A 115 -0.54 -16.01 8.54
C ARG A 115 -1.09 -14.61 8.82
N GLN A 116 -2.31 -14.30 8.40
CA GLN A 116 -2.95 -13.03 8.76
C GLN A 116 -3.07 -12.90 10.29
N GLY A 117 -2.72 -11.73 10.82
CA GLY A 117 -2.64 -11.48 12.28
C GLY A 117 -1.34 -11.96 12.96
N CYS A 118 -0.46 -12.68 12.26
CA CYS A 118 0.87 -12.99 12.79
C CYS A 118 1.82 -11.80 12.59
N MET A 119 2.56 -11.46 13.64
CA MET A 119 3.54 -10.37 13.66
C MET A 119 4.71 -10.51 12.66
N LEU A 120 4.99 -11.72 12.15
CA LEU A 120 6.06 -11.97 11.18
C LEU A 120 5.59 -11.85 9.74
N SER A 121 4.30 -12.09 9.48
CA SER A 121 3.72 -12.13 8.14
C SER A 121 3.93 -10.86 7.34
N PRO A 122 3.80 -9.65 7.92
CA PRO A 122 4.11 -8.42 7.19
C PRO A 122 5.54 -8.36 6.67
N CYS A 123 6.52 -8.76 7.49
CA CYS A 123 7.93 -8.75 7.09
C CYS A 123 8.22 -9.80 6.02
N LEU A 124 7.62 -10.98 6.15
CA LEU A 124 7.75 -12.05 5.14
C LEU A 124 7.17 -11.61 3.80
N PHE A 125 6.00 -10.97 3.81
CA PHE A 125 5.38 -10.45 2.59
C PHE A 125 6.22 -9.33 1.98
N ASN A 126 6.73 -8.39 2.77
CA ASN A 126 7.57 -7.31 2.25
C ASN A 126 8.84 -7.83 1.55
N LEU A 127 9.52 -8.84 2.12
CA LEU A 127 10.67 -9.48 1.47
C LEU A 127 10.26 -10.19 0.17
N TYR A 128 9.11 -10.87 0.19
CA TYR A 128 8.56 -11.52 -1.00
C TYR A 128 8.27 -10.52 -2.13
N ALA A 129 7.63 -9.40 -1.79
CA ALA A 129 7.35 -8.32 -2.73
C ALA A 129 8.64 -7.62 -3.19
N GLU A 130 9.61 -7.45 -2.30
CA GLU A 130 10.91 -6.87 -2.65
C GLU A 130 11.68 -7.73 -3.65
N TYR A 131 11.68 -9.05 -3.48
CA TYR A 131 12.26 -9.97 -4.45
C TYR A 131 11.71 -9.79 -5.86
N ILE A 132 10.39 -9.63 -6.00
CA ILE A 132 9.73 -9.37 -7.29
C ILE A 132 10.26 -8.06 -7.88
N MET A 133 10.30 -6.99 -7.08
CA MET A 133 10.69 -5.67 -7.56
C MET A 133 12.16 -5.61 -7.98
N ARG A 134 13.07 -6.29 -7.26
CA ARG A 134 14.49 -6.38 -7.63
C ARG A 134 14.71 -7.12 -8.94
N ASN A 135 13.97 -8.21 -9.16
CA ASN A 135 14.12 -9.02 -10.36
C ASN A 135 13.39 -8.44 -11.57
N ALA A 136 12.48 -7.49 -11.37
CA ALA A 136 11.72 -6.89 -12.47
C ALA A 136 12.55 -5.93 -13.35
N GLY A 137 13.71 -5.44 -12.88
CA GLY A 137 14.59 -4.57 -13.68
C GLY A 137 13.94 -3.25 -14.09
N LEU A 138 13.60 -2.42 -13.10
CA LEU A 138 12.77 -1.22 -13.26
C LEU A 138 13.60 0.06 -13.53
N GLU A 139 14.92 -0.03 -13.64
CA GLU A 139 15.83 1.13 -13.64
C GLU A 139 15.70 2.03 -14.87
N GLU A 140 15.21 1.47 -15.99
CA GLU A 140 15.16 2.13 -17.31
C GLU A 140 14.04 3.17 -17.43
N ALA A 141 13.03 3.11 -16.57
CA ALA A 141 11.82 3.93 -16.64
C ALA A 141 11.46 4.50 -15.26
N GLY A 142 10.73 5.61 -15.24
CA GLY A 142 10.33 6.30 -14.01
C GLY A 142 10.40 7.81 -14.14
N ILE A 143 10.31 8.51 -13.02
CA ILE A 143 10.34 9.97 -12.93
C ILE A 143 11.67 10.40 -12.35
N LYS A 144 12.38 11.27 -13.07
CA LYS A 144 13.67 11.78 -12.61
C LYS A 144 13.49 13.03 -11.75
N ILE A 145 13.71 12.91 -10.44
CA ILE A 145 13.67 14.03 -9.48
C ILE A 145 15.00 14.11 -8.75
N ALA A 146 15.65 15.28 -8.79
CA ALA A 146 16.92 15.55 -8.11
C ALA A 146 18.01 14.46 -8.34
N GLY A 147 18.12 13.96 -9.57
CA GLY A 147 19.10 12.95 -9.96
C GLY A 147 18.75 11.51 -9.55
N ARG A 148 17.60 11.28 -8.91
CA ARG A 148 17.08 9.95 -8.58
C ARG A 148 15.95 9.57 -9.55
N ASN A 149 15.89 8.31 -9.94
CA ASN A 149 14.77 7.76 -10.70
C ASN A 149 13.76 7.14 -9.73
N ILE A 150 12.51 7.62 -9.77
CA ILE A 150 11.41 7.15 -8.93
C ILE A 150 10.38 6.48 -9.83
N ASN A 151 10.25 5.16 -9.72
CA ASN A 151 9.36 4.35 -10.57
C ASN A 151 8.29 3.62 -9.76
N ASN A 152 8.42 3.55 -8.44
CA ASN A 152 7.41 2.95 -7.58
C ASN A 152 7.35 3.58 -6.18
N LEU A 153 6.16 3.51 -5.59
CA LEU A 153 5.87 3.74 -4.17
C LEU A 153 5.08 2.54 -3.66
N ARG A 154 5.41 2.04 -2.47
CA ARG A 154 4.85 0.78 -1.95
C ARG A 154 4.50 0.91 -0.48
N TYR A 155 3.28 0.49 -0.15
CA TYR A 155 2.83 0.34 1.22
C TYR A 155 2.20 -1.03 1.38
N ALA A 156 2.96 -1.99 1.92
CA ALA A 156 2.54 -3.39 2.00
C ALA A 156 2.31 -3.99 0.60
N ASP A 157 1.10 -4.45 0.32
CA ASP A 157 0.67 -4.97 -0.99
C ASP A 157 0.24 -3.86 -1.96
N ASP A 158 -0.15 -2.68 -1.47
CA ASP A 158 -0.42 -1.53 -2.33
C ASP A 158 0.87 -1.08 -3.02
N THR A 159 0.91 -1.18 -4.35
CA THR A 159 2.05 -0.77 -5.16
C THR A 159 1.58 0.22 -6.22
N THR A 160 2.20 1.39 -6.26
CA THR A 160 1.98 2.39 -7.30
C THR A 160 3.20 2.44 -8.20
N LEU A 161 3.04 2.09 -9.48
CA LEU A 161 4.07 2.36 -10.50
C LEU A 161 3.86 3.73 -11.11
N MET A 162 4.95 4.35 -11.56
CA MET A 162 4.91 5.65 -12.21
C MET A 162 5.99 5.84 -13.27
N ALA A 163 5.67 6.58 -14.33
CA ALA A 163 6.60 6.92 -15.41
C ALA A 163 6.23 8.26 -16.09
N GLU A 164 7.13 8.78 -16.93
CA GLU A 164 6.93 10.01 -17.70
C GLU A 164 6.13 9.77 -19.00
N SER A 165 6.03 8.52 -19.46
CA SER A 165 5.24 8.10 -20.63
C SER A 165 4.37 6.86 -20.36
N GLU A 166 3.34 6.67 -21.18
CA GLU A 166 2.45 5.51 -21.07
C GLU A 166 3.17 4.20 -21.44
N GLU A 167 4.04 4.24 -22.46
CA GLU A 167 4.83 3.10 -22.92
C GLU A 167 5.78 2.60 -21.85
N GLU A 168 6.46 3.53 -21.15
CA GLU A 168 7.32 3.20 -20.01
C GLU A 168 6.51 2.60 -18.85
N LEU A 169 5.34 3.18 -18.53
CA LEU A 169 4.49 2.64 -17.46
C LEU A 169 4.01 1.22 -17.78
N LYS A 170 3.62 0.96 -19.03
CA LYS A 170 3.25 -0.38 -19.52
C LYS A 170 4.42 -1.35 -19.42
N SER A 171 5.62 -0.93 -19.83
CA SER A 171 6.83 -1.74 -19.70
C SER A 171 7.12 -2.13 -18.25
N LEU A 172 7.06 -1.15 -17.32
CA LEU A 172 7.22 -1.40 -15.88
C LEU A 172 6.18 -2.40 -15.36
N LEU A 173 4.91 -2.20 -15.72
CA LEU A 173 3.82 -3.07 -15.30
C LEU A 173 4.00 -4.51 -15.79
N MET A 174 4.36 -4.69 -17.06
CA MET A 174 4.57 -6.03 -17.63
C MET A 174 5.76 -6.74 -16.98
N LYS A 175 6.86 -6.03 -16.72
CA LYS A 175 8.00 -6.55 -15.97
C LYS A 175 7.59 -7.03 -14.57
N VAL A 176 6.87 -6.19 -13.81
CA VAL A 176 6.37 -6.57 -12.47
C VAL A 176 5.40 -7.75 -12.55
N LYS A 177 4.50 -7.78 -13.53
CA LYS A 177 3.54 -8.87 -13.72
C LYS A 177 4.26 -10.20 -13.95
N VAL A 178 5.20 -10.25 -14.89
CA VAL A 178 5.95 -11.47 -15.22
C VAL A 178 6.69 -12.02 -14.00
N GLU A 179 7.41 -11.16 -13.26
CA GLU A 179 8.11 -11.60 -12.06
C GLU A 179 7.17 -12.03 -10.94
N SER A 180 6.02 -11.36 -10.78
CA SER A 180 4.99 -11.72 -9.80
C SER A 180 4.43 -13.12 -10.06
N GLU A 181 4.12 -13.42 -11.32
CA GLU A 181 3.55 -14.71 -11.73
C GLU A 181 4.54 -15.86 -11.53
N LYS A 182 5.85 -15.64 -11.77
CA LYS A 182 6.91 -16.62 -11.46
C LYS A 182 6.87 -17.04 -10.00
N VAL A 183 6.55 -16.11 -9.09
CA VAL A 183 6.40 -16.41 -7.67
C VAL A 183 4.95 -16.68 -7.25
N GLY A 184 4.00 -16.77 -8.18
CA GLY A 184 2.62 -17.18 -7.89
C GLY A 184 1.72 -16.07 -7.33
N LEU A 185 2.14 -14.80 -7.38
CA LEU A 185 1.25 -13.66 -7.18
C LEU A 185 0.66 -13.23 -8.51
N LYS A 186 -0.65 -12.97 -8.51
CA LYS A 186 -1.40 -12.54 -9.70
C LYS A 186 -1.91 -11.14 -9.50
N LEU A 187 -1.77 -10.32 -10.53
CA LEU A 187 -2.41 -9.00 -10.56
C LEU A 187 -3.91 -9.15 -10.79
N ASN A 188 -4.68 -8.26 -10.18
CA ASN A 188 -6.12 -8.18 -10.31
C ASN A 188 -6.49 -6.99 -11.20
N ILE A 189 -6.42 -7.21 -12.51
CA ILE A 189 -6.54 -6.17 -13.54
C ILE A 189 -7.85 -5.37 -13.37
N GLN A 190 -8.94 -6.02 -12.98
CA GLN A 190 -10.24 -5.38 -12.75
C GLN A 190 -10.28 -4.39 -11.58
N LYS A 191 -9.37 -4.52 -10.60
CA LYS A 191 -9.27 -3.58 -9.48
C LYS A 191 -8.14 -2.58 -9.63
N MET A 192 -7.22 -2.84 -10.55
CA MET A 192 -6.17 -1.89 -10.89
C MET A 192 -6.77 -0.64 -11.49
N LYS A 193 -6.09 0.49 -11.27
CA LYS A 193 -6.50 1.78 -11.82
C LYS A 193 -5.30 2.50 -12.40
N THR A 194 -5.54 3.29 -13.43
CA THR A 194 -4.56 4.21 -14.02
C THR A 194 -5.00 5.64 -13.83
N MET A 195 -4.04 6.54 -13.66
CA MET A 195 -4.28 7.98 -13.55
C MET A 195 -3.15 8.69 -14.28
N ALA A 196 -3.46 9.70 -15.09
CA ALA A 196 -2.47 10.39 -15.90
C ALA A 196 -2.74 11.89 -15.96
N SER A 197 -1.67 12.69 -16.01
CA SER A 197 -1.77 14.12 -16.34
C SER A 197 -1.78 14.38 -17.85
N GLY A 198 -1.30 13.43 -18.64
CA GLY A 198 -1.26 13.47 -20.10
C GLY A 198 -2.38 12.64 -20.76
N PRO A 199 -2.50 12.70 -22.10
CA PRO A 199 -3.43 11.84 -22.84
C PRO A 199 -3.05 10.37 -22.67
N ILE A 200 -4.07 9.52 -22.61
CA ILE A 200 -3.91 8.05 -22.57
C ILE A 200 -4.33 7.49 -23.92
N ILE A 201 -3.39 6.85 -24.59
CA ILE A 201 -3.46 6.30 -25.94
C ILE A 201 -4.08 4.90 -25.90
N SER A 202 -3.74 4.05 -24.93
CA SER A 202 -4.30 2.69 -24.82
C SER A 202 -4.51 2.24 -23.37
N ARG A 203 -5.71 1.69 -23.11
CA ARG A 203 -6.15 1.24 -21.78
C ARG A 203 -6.09 -0.27 -21.59
N GLU A 204 -5.56 -1.00 -22.57
CA GLU A 204 -5.55 -2.46 -22.55
C GLU A 204 -4.22 -3.01 -22.04
N ILE A 205 -4.32 -3.97 -21.11
CA ILE A 205 -3.24 -4.81 -20.60
C ILE A 205 -3.72 -6.26 -20.73
N ASP A 206 -3.03 -7.06 -21.54
CA ASP A 206 -3.40 -8.45 -21.86
C ASP A 206 -4.84 -8.65 -22.36
N GLY A 207 -5.33 -7.69 -23.16
CA GLY A 207 -6.69 -7.71 -23.70
C GLY A 207 -7.78 -7.39 -22.68
N GLU A 208 -7.40 -7.04 -21.45
CA GLU A 208 -8.30 -6.51 -20.43
C GLU A 208 -8.10 -4.99 -20.28
N THR A 209 -9.20 -4.25 -20.23
CA THR A 209 -9.16 -2.79 -20.06
C THR A 209 -8.96 -2.43 -18.59
N VAL A 210 -7.89 -1.70 -18.26
CA VAL A 210 -7.69 -1.11 -16.94
C VAL A 210 -8.44 0.22 -16.84
N GLU A 211 -9.15 0.42 -15.73
CA GLU A 211 -9.91 1.63 -15.48
C GLU A 211 -8.98 2.85 -15.41
N THR A 212 -9.27 3.90 -16.18
CA THR A 212 -8.64 5.21 -16.04
C THR A 212 -9.51 6.10 -15.18
N VAL A 213 -8.92 6.72 -14.16
CA VAL A 213 -9.61 7.62 -13.24
C VAL A 213 -8.97 9.01 -13.21
N SER A 214 -9.79 10.02 -12.92
CA SER A 214 -9.34 11.40 -12.64
C SER A 214 -8.91 11.62 -11.19
N ASP A 215 -9.34 10.72 -10.31
CA ASP A 215 -8.99 10.74 -8.89
C ASP A 215 -8.92 9.33 -8.29
N PHE A 216 -8.07 9.16 -7.28
CA PHE A 216 -7.83 7.89 -6.60
C PHE A 216 -7.69 8.09 -5.09
N ILE A 217 -8.19 7.15 -4.28
CA ILE A 217 -7.97 7.16 -2.83
C ILE A 217 -6.66 6.43 -2.52
N PHE A 218 -5.57 7.17 -2.43
CA PHE A 218 -4.24 6.67 -2.10
C PHE A 218 -3.95 6.84 -0.61
N GLY A 219 -3.66 5.76 0.11
CA GLY A 219 -3.29 5.84 1.53
C GLY A 219 -4.39 6.43 2.45
N GLY A 220 -5.64 6.43 2.00
CA GLY A 220 -6.77 7.07 2.68
C GLY A 220 -7.08 8.49 2.21
N SER A 221 -6.21 9.08 1.39
CA SER A 221 -6.34 10.42 0.84
C SER A 221 -6.70 10.47 -0.64
N LYS A 222 -7.58 11.40 -1.03
CA LYS A 222 -7.95 11.60 -2.43
C LYS A 222 -6.86 12.39 -3.15
N ILE A 223 -6.27 11.77 -4.16
CA ILE A 223 -5.33 12.38 -5.11
C ILE A 223 -6.06 12.60 -6.43
N THR A 224 -5.92 13.79 -7.02
CA THR A 224 -6.57 14.17 -8.28
C THR A 224 -5.52 14.50 -9.34
N THR A 225 -5.82 14.25 -10.62
CA THR A 225 -4.89 14.50 -11.74
C THR A 225 -4.39 15.94 -11.83
N ASP A 226 -5.19 16.91 -11.38
CA ASP A 226 -4.86 18.34 -11.37
C ASP A 226 -4.09 18.80 -10.12
N GLY A 227 -3.89 17.91 -9.14
CA GLY A 227 -3.23 18.18 -7.86
C GLY A 227 -4.03 19.09 -6.91
N ASP A 228 -5.32 19.32 -7.14
CA ASP A 228 -6.13 20.20 -6.28
C ASP A 228 -6.58 19.51 -4.98
N CYS A 229 -5.99 19.90 -3.86
CA CYS A 229 -6.33 19.41 -2.52
C CYS A 229 -7.75 19.80 -2.05
N SER A 230 -8.45 20.72 -2.73
CA SER A 230 -9.77 21.19 -2.30
C SER A 230 -10.81 20.05 -2.24
N HIS A 231 -10.72 19.07 -3.14
CA HIS A 231 -11.59 17.90 -3.18
C HIS A 231 -11.37 16.99 -1.96
N GLU A 232 -10.12 16.85 -1.54
CA GLU A 232 -9.75 16.06 -0.37
C GLU A 232 -10.18 16.75 0.92
N ILE A 233 -9.94 18.06 1.06
CA ILE A 233 -10.38 18.84 2.22
C ILE A 233 -11.90 18.71 2.40
N LYS A 234 -12.67 18.90 1.32
CA LYS A 234 -14.13 18.71 1.34
C LYS A 234 -14.51 17.30 1.76
N ARG A 235 -13.83 16.27 1.25
CA ARG A 235 -14.07 14.87 1.62
C ARG A 235 -13.85 14.63 3.11
N HIS A 236 -12.74 15.09 3.68
CA HIS A 236 -12.43 14.93 5.11
C HIS A 236 -13.41 15.68 6.01
N LEU A 237 -13.87 16.88 5.61
CA LEU A 237 -14.95 17.59 6.30
C LEU A 237 -16.26 16.81 6.31
N LEU A 238 -16.64 16.18 5.18
CA LEU A 238 -17.83 15.33 5.11
C LEU A 238 -17.70 14.06 5.96
N LEU A 239 -16.52 13.43 5.99
CA LEU A 239 -16.24 12.29 6.87
C LEU A 239 -16.33 12.68 8.34
N GLY A 240 -15.72 13.81 8.73
CA GLY A 240 -15.82 14.37 10.07
C GLY A 240 -17.26 14.66 10.47
N ARG A 241 -18.05 15.25 9.56
CA ARG A 241 -19.50 15.48 9.77
C ARG A 241 -20.25 14.17 10.01
N LYS A 242 -19.94 13.11 9.26
CA LYS A 242 -20.54 11.78 9.46
C LYS A 242 -20.24 11.22 10.86
N VAL A 243 -18.99 11.36 11.33
CA VAL A 243 -18.63 10.96 12.70
C VAL A 243 -19.40 11.77 13.74
N MET A 244 -19.52 13.08 13.55
CA MET A 244 -20.33 13.94 14.42
C MET A 244 -21.80 13.48 14.47
N THR A 245 -22.39 13.14 13.33
CA THR A 245 -23.77 12.63 13.25
C THR A 245 -23.93 11.29 13.98
N ASN A 246 -22.96 10.39 13.88
CA ASN A 246 -22.99 9.11 14.60
C ASN A 246 -22.93 9.28 16.13
N LEU A 247 -22.39 10.41 16.61
CA LEU A 247 -22.27 10.76 18.02
C LEU A 247 -23.42 11.68 18.49
N ASP A 248 -24.44 11.92 17.67
CA ASP A 248 -25.52 12.88 17.95
C ASP A 248 -26.27 12.57 19.26
N SER A 249 -26.56 11.29 19.54
CA SER A 249 -27.20 10.86 20.78
C SER A 249 -26.35 11.18 22.03
N ILE A 250 -25.03 11.00 21.93
CA ILE A 250 -24.06 11.33 22.98
C ILE A 250 -24.01 12.84 23.19
N PHE A 251 -23.97 13.63 22.11
CA PHE A 251 -23.89 15.08 22.21
C PHE A 251 -25.18 15.73 22.72
N LYS A 252 -26.35 15.13 22.43
CA LYS A 252 -27.65 15.56 22.96
C LYS A 252 -27.95 15.03 24.37
N GLY A 253 -27.29 13.95 24.79
CA GLY A 253 -27.45 13.37 26.13
C GLY A 253 -27.07 14.36 27.24
N ARG A 254 -27.95 14.51 28.25
CA ARG A 254 -27.69 15.40 29.40
C ARG A 254 -26.78 14.78 30.45
N ASP A 255 -26.66 13.45 30.44
CA ASP A 255 -25.88 12.67 31.42
C ASP A 255 -24.37 12.70 31.14
N ILE A 256 -23.95 13.27 29.99
CA ILE A 256 -22.55 13.35 29.59
C ILE A 256 -22.08 14.80 29.72
N THR A 257 -21.02 15.00 30.50
CA THR A 257 -20.46 16.32 30.76
C THR A 257 -19.86 16.94 29.50
N LEU A 258 -19.92 18.28 29.39
CA LEU A 258 -19.33 19.02 28.27
C LEU A 258 -17.83 18.71 28.06
N PRO A 259 -16.98 18.64 29.10
CA PRO A 259 -15.57 18.27 28.92
C PRO A 259 -15.39 16.89 28.27
N THR A 260 -16.24 15.92 28.61
CA THR A 260 -16.22 14.58 28.01
C THR A 260 -16.62 14.63 26.54
N LYS A 261 -17.66 15.40 26.20
CA LYS A 261 -18.07 15.61 24.80
C LYS A 261 -16.96 16.24 23.97
N VAL A 262 -16.28 17.27 24.51
CA VAL A 262 -15.12 17.90 23.85
C VAL A 262 -13.99 16.89 23.65
N ARG A 263 -13.71 16.03 24.65
CA ARG A 263 -12.69 14.97 24.51
C ARG A 263 -13.06 13.98 23.41
N LEU A 264 -14.34 13.61 23.26
CA LEU A 264 -14.80 12.73 22.19
C LEU A 264 -14.61 13.38 20.80
N VAL A 265 -14.94 14.66 20.64
CA VAL A 265 -14.69 15.39 19.39
C VAL A 265 -13.20 15.37 19.04
N LYS A 266 -12.33 15.72 20.01
CA LYS A 266 -10.87 15.71 19.82
C LYS A 266 -10.32 14.32 19.51
N ALA A 267 -10.89 13.26 20.08
CA ALA A 267 -10.39 11.90 19.91
C ALA A 267 -10.94 11.17 18.67
N MET A 268 -12.15 11.52 18.21
CA MET A 268 -12.85 10.77 17.15
C MET A 268 -13.06 11.57 15.87
N VAL A 269 -13.19 12.89 15.96
CA VAL A 269 -13.53 13.74 14.80
C VAL A 269 -12.27 14.40 14.25
N PHE A 270 -11.45 15.00 15.12
CA PHE A 270 -10.24 15.70 14.69
C PHE A 270 -9.26 14.79 13.95
N PRO A 271 -8.97 13.55 14.37
CA PRO A 271 -8.10 12.67 13.60
C PRO A 271 -8.65 12.37 12.21
N VAL A 272 -9.97 12.28 12.06
CA VAL A 272 -10.60 12.07 10.74
C VAL A 272 -10.47 13.31 9.87
N VAL A 273 -10.69 14.51 10.43
CA VAL A 273 -10.64 15.76 9.64
C VAL A 273 -9.22 16.15 9.26
N MET A 274 -8.24 15.89 10.14
CA MET A 274 -6.85 16.33 9.97
C MET A 274 -5.93 15.26 9.36
N TYR A 275 -6.44 14.06 9.07
CA TYR A 275 -5.61 13.02 8.46
C TYR A 275 -5.09 13.45 7.09
N GLY A 276 -3.76 13.46 6.92
CA GLY A 276 -3.11 13.82 5.66
C GLY A 276 -3.05 15.32 5.39
N CYS A 277 -3.40 16.20 6.34
CA CYS A 277 -3.37 17.63 6.11
C CYS A 277 -1.95 18.20 5.90
N GLU A 278 -0.93 17.49 6.38
CA GLU A 278 0.48 17.82 6.16
C GLU A 278 0.92 17.75 4.70
N SER A 279 0.17 17.04 3.84
CA SER A 279 0.46 16.90 2.41
C SER A 279 -0.38 17.84 1.54
N TRP A 280 -1.18 18.73 2.14
CA TRP A 280 -2.00 19.68 1.38
C TRP A 280 -1.17 20.87 0.90
N THR A 281 -1.31 21.21 -0.37
CA THR A 281 -0.65 22.36 -0.98
C THR A 281 -1.36 23.66 -0.57
N VAL A 282 -0.59 24.63 -0.06
CA VAL A 282 -1.08 26.00 0.18
C VAL A 282 -0.95 26.80 -1.11
N LYS A 283 -2.05 27.39 -1.57
CA LYS A 283 -2.08 28.26 -2.75
C LYS A 283 -1.64 29.67 -2.36
N LYS A 284 -1.07 30.40 -3.32
CA LYS A 284 -0.69 31.82 -3.12
C LYS A 284 -1.85 32.71 -2.64
N ALA A 285 -3.09 32.39 -2.98
CA ALA A 285 -4.28 33.12 -2.54
C ALA A 285 -4.67 32.87 -1.07
N GLU A 286 -4.01 31.93 -0.40
CA GLU A 286 -4.25 31.54 1.00
C GLU A 286 -3.17 32.09 1.95
N HIS A 287 -2.22 32.87 1.41
CA HIS A 287 -1.27 33.73 2.13
C HIS A 287 -1.77 35.17 2.18
#